data_AF-O42517-F1
#
_entry.id   AF-O42517-F1
#
_cell.length_a   1.000
_cell.length_b   1.000
_cell.length_c   1.000
_cell.angle_alpha   90.00
_cell.angle_beta   90.00
_cell.angle_gamma   90.00
#
_symmetry.space_group_name_H-M   'P 1'
#
loop_
_entity.id
_entity.type
_entity.pdbx_description
1 polymer ?
#
loop_
_entity_poly.entity_id
_entity_poly.type
_entity_poly.pdbx_seq_one_letter_code
_entity_poly.pdbx_strand_id
1 'polypeptide(L)' 'RGSRNCPIDQHHRNQCQYCRLKKCLKIG' A
#
# COMPACT_ATOMS: atom_id res chain seq x y z
N ARG A 1 -3.46 -1.84 -12.72
CA ARG A 1 -3.91 -0.63 -12.00
C ARG A 1 -5.33 -0.83 -11.47
N GLY A 2 -5.54 -1.85 -10.64
CA GLY A 2 -6.84 -2.19 -10.08
C GLY A 2 -6.80 -1.95 -8.57
N SER A 3 -7.84 -1.30 -8.04
CA SER A 3 -8.12 -1.12 -6.62
C SER A 3 -7.06 -0.34 -5.83
N ARG A 4 -7.40 0.89 -5.41
CA ARG A 4 -6.63 1.79 -4.49
C ARG A 4 -6.54 1.26 -3.04
N ASN A 5 -6.58 -0.06 -2.91
CA ASN A 5 -6.70 -0.83 -1.69
C ASN A 5 -5.93 -2.16 -1.84
N CYS A 6 -4.75 -2.10 -2.48
CA CYS A 6 -3.87 -3.25 -2.59
C CYS A 6 -3.51 -3.78 -1.18
N PRO A 7 -3.44 -5.10 -0.98
CA PRO A 7 -2.88 -5.67 0.24
C PRO A 7 -1.40 -5.27 0.37
N ILE A 8 -1.03 -4.69 1.51
CA ILE A 8 0.34 -4.24 1.82
C ILE A 8 0.91 -5.14 2.89
N ASP A 9 1.48 -6.26 2.45
CA ASP A 9 2.22 -7.24 3.25
C ASP A 9 3.74 -7.05 3.08
N GLN A 10 4.55 -7.71 3.92
CA GLN A 10 6.02 -7.53 3.92
C GLN A 10 6.67 -7.76 2.54
N HIS A 11 6.22 -8.79 1.82
CA HIS A 11 6.75 -9.15 0.49
C HIS A 11 6.20 -8.27 -0.64
N HIS A 12 4.99 -7.74 -0.48
CA HIS A 12 4.25 -7.04 -1.54
C HIS A 12 4.12 -5.53 -1.32
N ARG A 13 4.74 -5.00 -0.25
CA ARG A 13 4.71 -3.57 0.11
C ARG A 13 5.21 -2.62 -0.99
N ASN A 14 5.99 -3.12 -1.93
CA ASN A 14 6.55 -2.32 -3.04
C ASN A 14 5.76 -2.45 -4.36
N GLN A 15 4.71 -3.27 -4.43
CA GLN A 15 3.90 -3.41 -5.66
C GLN A 15 3.08 -2.16 -5.99
N CYS A 16 2.76 -1.35 -4.99
CA CYS A 16 2.00 -0.12 -5.18
C CYS A 16 2.48 0.99 -4.23
N GLN A 17 3.20 1.96 -4.77
CA GLN A 17 3.69 3.12 -4.02
C GLN A 17 2.55 3.93 -3.40
N TYR A 18 1.45 4.12 -4.14
CA TYR A 18 0.27 4.84 -3.64
C TYR A 18 -0.33 4.15 -2.39
N CYS A 19 -0.58 2.85 -2.46
CA CYS A 19 -1.17 2.11 -1.33
C CYS A 19 -0.19 2.01 -0.14
N ARG A 20 1.12 1.90 -0.39
CA ARG A 20 2.16 1.97 0.65
C ARG A 20 2.10 3.30 1.40
N LEU A 21 2.14 4.42 0.67
CA LEU A 21 2.09 5.75 1.28
C LEU A 21 0.77 5.98 2.02
N LYS A 22 -0.36 5.62 1.43
CA LYS A 22 -1.69 5.70 2.07
C LYS A 22 -1.74 4.92 3.39
N LYS A 23 -1.15 3.72 3.44
CA LYS A 23 -1.09 2.92 4.68
C LYS A 23 -0.17 3.58 5.72
N CYS A 24 0.97 4.13 5.33
CA CYS A 24 1.85 4.89 6.23
C CYS A 24 1.13 6.08 6.87
N LEU A 25 0.37 6.86 6.09
CA LEU A 25 -0.39 8.02 6.59
C LEU A 25 -1.56 7.63 7.49
N LYS A 26 -2.14 6.42 7.32
CA LYS A 26 -3.26 5.93 8.14
C LYS A 26 -2.81 5.35 9.49
N ILE A 27 -1.64 4.71 9.52
CA ILE A 27 -1.11 4.05 10.72
C ILE A 27 -0.29 5.03 11.58
N GLY A 28 0.15 6.15 10.99
CA GLY A 28 0.85 7.23 11.69
C GLY A 28 0.15 7.66 12.97
#